data_AF-A0A4Y8WRT7-F1
#
_entry.id   AF-A0A4Y8WRT7-F1
#
_cell.length_a   1.000
_cell.length_b   1.000
_cell.length_c   1.000
_cell.angle_alpha   90.00
_cell.angle_beta   90.00
_cell.angle_gamma   90.00
#
_symmetry.space_group_name_H-M   'P 1'
#
loop_
_entity.id
_entity.type
_entity.pdbx_description
1 polymer ?
#
loop_
_entity_poly.entity_id
_entity_poly.type
_entity_poly.pdbx_seq_one_letter_code
_entity_poly.pdbx_strand_id
1 'polypeptide(L)'
;MKKVLTLLVALLLFSCSEGSKKVELRLTDYGAVVDDATHDNATALLDLLEDAHKASAEGKEVVIYLPKGNLHIYQEHLPLHQLYISNHDHVVQRPVAMMLEGLNNVSIQGEETHLEFHGRLIPIVLKESSNIHLEGFSIDFPRPAMSQIEVLEVDKEHNDAKVKVLGETEYRIEGNQFVLIGETYEQPLFTMLAFDKDGHMKWNRSDPAFNPEAIEETGDHQLQLRNWDEAQYLEVGDRYALRSYYRPTPSIVIMDSKTIEVKNISVHFAEGMGLVAQNSTDLTLDGFHVALSDGSERVFTTVADATHFSGCRGKIISTDGLYENMADDAINVHGTYLRVDSINGNELIGTFAHGQSFGFRWYEVGDSLRLISRETLLPIATYLPTKAEVLSTTQIKMTFSEPLPQTSKALAVENLTAHPEVLFSKSTVRNNRARGALFSTPKRVECTDNTFDHTHGSAILLTGDANGWYESGPCEEVVITGNHFINALTSLYQFTDGIISISPQMPQMVEGEYFHGRVVVENNVFDNFPTPIFYAKSLRELVFKNNTININNDYTSLFEDPNARLYNVGTYISDDPNTPLTDCKDTTVSLF
;
A
#
# COMPACT_ATOMS: atom_id res chain seq x y z
N MET A 1 -67.38 11.37 -23.80
CA MET A 1 -66.36 11.09 -22.75
C MET A 1 -65.16 10.41 -23.39
N LYS A 2 -63.95 10.85 -23.02
CA LYS A 2 -62.63 10.28 -23.36
C LYS A 2 -62.07 10.53 -24.78
N LYS A 3 -61.77 11.81 -25.07
CA LYS A 3 -60.67 12.23 -25.94
C LYS A 3 -59.94 13.43 -25.30
N VAL A 4 -59.44 13.24 -24.07
CA VAL A 4 -58.53 14.16 -23.38
C VAL A 4 -57.71 13.32 -22.40
N LEU A 5 -56.74 12.56 -22.91
CA LEU A 5 -55.67 11.99 -22.07
C LEU A 5 -54.51 11.52 -22.97
N THR A 6 -53.95 12.42 -23.77
CA THR A 6 -52.75 12.11 -24.59
C THR A 6 -51.87 13.35 -24.77
N LEU A 7 -51.88 14.25 -23.79
CA LEU A 7 -51.06 15.47 -23.83
C LEU A 7 -50.56 15.89 -22.44
N LEU A 8 -50.34 14.93 -21.52
CA LEU A 8 -49.80 15.22 -20.18
C LEU A 8 -48.74 14.20 -19.70
N VAL A 9 -48.10 13.47 -20.61
CA VAL A 9 -46.97 12.56 -20.30
C VAL A 9 -45.72 12.87 -21.16
N ALA A 10 -45.79 13.83 -22.07
CA ALA A 10 -44.67 14.21 -22.95
C ALA A 10 -43.98 15.53 -22.55
N LEU A 11 -44.13 15.99 -21.30
CA LEU A 11 -43.63 17.29 -20.83
C LEU A 11 -42.85 17.22 -19.51
N LEU A 12 -42.26 16.07 -19.17
CA LEU A 12 -41.39 15.90 -18.00
C LEU A 12 -40.06 15.16 -18.29
N LEU A 13 -39.65 15.05 -19.57
CA LEU A 13 -38.35 14.48 -19.95
C LEU A 13 -37.50 15.41 -20.82
N PHE A 14 -37.73 16.72 -20.71
CA PHE A 14 -36.70 17.73 -20.99
C PHE A 14 -36.34 18.41 -19.68
N SER A 15 -35.73 17.64 -18.77
CA SER A 15 -34.61 18.24 -18.03
C SER A 15 -33.55 18.45 -19.10
N CYS A 16 -33.48 19.68 -19.63
CA CYS A 16 -32.20 20.16 -20.11
C CYS A 16 -31.20 19.82 -19.01
N SER A 17 -30.21 19.00 -19.33
CA SER A 17 -28.93 19.14 -18.67
C SER A 17 -28.49 20.57 -18.97
N GLU A 18 -28.86 21.53 -18.11
CA GLU A 18 -28.01 22.69 -17.93
C GLU A 18 -26.64 22.10 -17.67
N GLY A 19 -25.73 22.19 -18.65
CA GLY A 19 -24.35 21.75 -18.47
C GLY A 19 -23.89 22.36 -17.16
N SER A 20 -23.41 21.51 -16.25
CA SER A 20 -23.10 21.95 -14.89
C SER A 20 -22.24 23.21 -15.00
N LYS A 21 -22.65 24.30 -14.33
CA LYS A 21 -21.93 25.57 -14.45
C LYS A 21 -20.56 25.38 -13.82
N LYS A 22 -19.51 25.37 -14.65
CA LYS A 22 -18.12 25.27 -14.19
C LYS A 22 -17.76 26.45 -13.29
N VAL A 23 -17.19 26.16 -12.12
CA VAL A 23 -16.59 27.12 -11.19
C VAL A 23 -15.09 26.89 -11.19
N GLU A 24 -14.33 27.96 -11.39
CA GLU A 24 -12.88 27.92 -11.34
C GLU A 24 -12.39 28.69 -10.12
N LEU A 25 -11.62 28.02 -9.27
CA LEU A 25 -11.05 28.59 -8.06
C LEU A 25 -9.52 28.53 -8.18
N ARG A 26 -8.84 29.65 -7.97
CA ARG A 26 -7.37 29.72 -8.03
C ARG A 26 -6.86 30.02 -6.65
N LEU A 27 -5.94 29.22 -6.14
CA LEU A 27 -5.45 29.38 -4.78
C LEU A 27 -4.80 30.75 -4.53
N THR A 28 -4.21 31.37 -5.57
CA THR A 28 -3.68 32.74 -5.52
C THR A 28 -4.73 33.81 -5.26
N ASP A 29 -5.99 33.59 -5.68
CA ASP A 29 -7.09 34.54 -5.45
C ASP A 29 -7.50 34.57 -3.96
N TYR A 30 -7.11 33.54 -3.21
CA TYR A 30 -7.27 33.42 -1.75
C TYR A 30 -6.02 33.87 -0.98
N GLY A 31 -5.01 34.42 -1.67
CA GLY A 31 -3.84 35.04 -1.04
C GLY A 31 -2.63 34.11 -0.85
N ALA A 32 -2.60 32.95 -1.51
CA ALA A 32 -1.46 32.05 -1.42
C ALA A 32 -0.16 32.65 -1.95
N VAL A 33 0.94 32.29 -1.30
CA VAL A 33 2.31 32.71 -1.62
C VAL A 33 3.15 31.47 -1.89
N VAL A 34 3.85 31.50 -3.02
CA VAL A 34 4.77 30.44 -3.45
C VAL A 34 6.22 30.81 -3.14
N ASP A 35 7.06 29.80 -2.95
CA ASP A 35 8.51 29.92 -2.74
C ASP A 35 8.90 30.75 -1.50
N ASP A 36 8.05 30.73 -0.47
CA ASP A 36 8.29 31.34 0.83
C ASP A 36 8.00 30.35 1.96
N ALA A 37 9.04 29.67 2.43
CA ALA A 37 8.98 28.74 3.56
C ALA A 37 8.72 29.41 4.92
N THR A 38 8.45 30.71 4.97
CA THR A 38 7.97 31.39 6.19
C THR A 38 6.47 31.70 6.12
N HIS A 39 5.86 31.49 4.96
CA HIS A 39 4.44 31.72 4.73
C HIS A 39 3.65 30.41 4.82
N ASP A 40 2.60 30.42 5.64
CA ASP A 40 1.68 29.29 5.74
C ASP A 40 0.45 29.48 4.84
N ASN A 41 0.32 28.62 3.83
CA ASN A 41 -0.80 28.64 2.89
C ASN A 41 -2.07 27.94 3.43
N ALA A 42 -2.05 27.37 4.65
CA ALA A 42 -3.19 26.64 5.23
C ALA A 42 -4.50 27.44 5.18
N THR A 43 -4.50 28.70 5.63
CA THR A 43 -5.73 29.52 5.67
C THR A 43 -6.30 29.79 4.27
N ALA A 44 -5.45 30.16 3.31
CA ALA A 44 -5.86 30.40 1.92
C ALA A 44 -6.45 29.12 1.28
N LEU A 45 -5.86 27.97 1.59
CA LEU A 45 -6.34 26.67 1.15
C LEU A 45 -7.71 26.34 1.75
N LEU A 46 -7.89 26.55 3.06
CA LEU A 46 -9.16 26.28 3.73
C LEU A 46 -10.31 27.16 3.21
N ASP A 47 -10.06 28.45 2.99
CA ASP A 47 -11.05 29.37 2.43
C ASP A 47 -11.46 28.95 1.00
N LEU A 48 -10.49 28.54 0.17
CA LEU A 48 -10.76 28.00 -1.17
C LEU A 48 -11.59 26.72 -1.11
N LEU A 49 -11.24 25.80 -0.21
CA LEU A 49 -11.96 24.54 -0.05
C LEU A 49 -13.39 24.78 0.42
N GLU A 50 -13.65 25.76 1.27
CA GLU A 50 -15.02 26.11 1.69
C GLU A 50 -15.89 26.48 0.48
N ASP A 51 -15.36 27.30 -0.44
CA ASP A 51 -16.08 27.68 -1.65
C ASP A 51 -16.21 26.53 -2.66
N ALA A 52 -15.22 25.64 -2.73
CA ALA A 52 -15.31 24.41 -3.53
C ALA A 52 -16.45 23.50 -3.03
N HIS A 53 -16.59 23.32 -1.71
CA HIS A 53 -17.68 22.53 -1.12
C HIS A 53 -19.04 23.16 -1.39
N LYS A 54 -19.18 24.48 -1.24
CA LYS A 54 -20.42 25.19 -1.59
C LYS A 54 -20.80 25.00 -3.05
N ALA A 55 -19.85 25.20 -3.97
CA ALA A 55 -20.09 25.07 -5.39
C ALA A 55 -20.48 23.64 -5.78
N SER A 56 -19.75 22.63 -5.28
CA SER A 56 -20.05 21.22 -5.56
C SER A 56 -21.42 20.80 -5.00
N ALA A 57 -21.79 21.26 -3.79
CA ALA A 57 -23.10 21.01 -3.21
C ALA A 57 -24.26 21.63 -4.02
N GLU A 58 -24.00 22.70 -4.78
CA GLU A 58 -24.94 23.28 -5.75
C GLU A 58 -25.01 22.52 -7.09
N GLY A 59 -24.28 21.40 -7.21
CA GLY A 59 -24.23 20.57 -8.42
C GLY A 59 -23.36 21.14 -9.54
N LYS A 60 -22.43 22.03 -9.21
CA LYS A 60 -21.48 22.63 -10.17
C LYS A 60 -20.23 21.77 -10.29
N GLU A 61 -19.67 21.70 -11.50
CA GLU A 61 -18.29 21.24 -11.73
C GLU A 61 -17.33 22.27 -11.16
N VAL A 62 -16.38 21.82 -10.34
CA VAL A 62 -15.38 22.70 -9.70
C VAL A 62 -14.00 22.33 -10.22
N VAL A 63 -13.22 23.34 -10.61
CA VAL A 63 -11.80 23.17 -10.93
C VAL A 63 -10.98 24.10 -10.04
N ILE A 64 -10.11 23.49 -9.24
CA ILE A 64 -9.15 24.16 -8.35
C ILE A 64 -7.80 24.18 -9.05
N TYR A 65 -7.21 25.37 -9.18
CA TYR A 65 -5.87 25.55 -9.73
C TYR A 65 -4.89 25.91 -8.61
N LEU A 66 -3.84 25.09 -8.48
CA LEU A 66 -2.70 25.35 -7.61
C LEU A 66 -1.62 26.09 -8.42
N PRO A 67 -1.00 27.15 -7.88
CA PRO A 67 0.05 27.88 -8.58
C PRO A 67 1.32 27.04 -8.75
N LYS A 68 2.11 27.40 -9.76
CA LYS A 68 3.48 26.91 -9.94
C LYS A 68 4.38 27.33 -8.79
N GLY A 69 5.26 26.43 -8.34
CA GLY A 69 6.25 26.67 -7.28
C GLY A 69 5.94 25.92 -5.98
N ASN A 70 6.70 26.24 -4.94
CA ASN A 70 6.59 25.57 -3.63
C ASN A 70 5.52 26.23 -2.76
N LEU A 71 4.49 25.48 -2.38
CA LEU A 71 3.49 25.89 -1.40
C LEU A 71 3.80 25.21 -0.08
N HIS A 72 4.08 26.01 0.94
CA HIS A 72 4.29 25.52 2.30
C HIS A 72 2.98 25.55 3.07
N ILE A 73 2.60 24.40 3.67
CA ILE A 73 1.40 24.25 4.50
C ILE A 73 1.81 23.70 5.87
N TYR A 74 1.48 24.47 6.91
CA TYR A 74 1.80 24.15 8.29
C TYR A 74 0.57 23.61 9.03
N GLN A 75 0.78 22.63 9.92
CA GLN A 75 -0.32 21.95 10.59
C GLN A 75 -1.10 22.81 11.60
N GLU A 76 -0.52 23.91 12.09
CA GLU A 76 -1.02 24.73 13.20
C GLU A 76 -2.42 25.29 12.95
N HIS A 77 -2.75 25.59 11.70
CA HIS A 77 -4.04 26.15 11.30
C HIS A 77 -4.99 25.11 10.69
N LEU A 78 -4.57 23.84 10.60
CA LEU A 78 -5.37 22.80 9.97
C LEU A 78 -6.41 22.21 10.95
N PRO A 79 -7.64 21.95 10.48
CA PRO A 79 -8.65 21.27 11.28
C PRO A 79 -8.21 19.84 11.65
N LEU A 80 -8.58 19.41 12.85
CA LEU A 80 -8.33 18.07 13.37
C LEU A 80 -9.48 17.12 13.05
N HIS A 81 -9.16 15.95 12.48
CA HIS A 81 -10.13 14.93 12.10
C HIS A 81 -9.83 13.60 12.78
N GLN A 82 -10.89 12.90 13.23
CA GLN A 82 -10.80 11.50 13.64
C GLN A 82 -11.08 10.62 12.43
N LEU A 83 -10.09 9.83 12.01
CA LEU A 83 -10.16 8.95 10.85
C LEU A 83 -9.69 7.54 11.22
N TYR A 84 -10.41 6.53 10.77
CA TYR A 84 -10.00 5.14 10.84
C TYR A 84 -9.51 4.74 9.45
N ILE A 85 -8.20 4.52 9.33
CA ILE A 85 -7.51 4.27 8.06
C ILE A 85 -6.95 2.86 8.14
N SER A 86 -7.39 1.98 7.23
CA SER A 86 -6.92 0.60 7.16
C SER A 86 -5.38 0.57 7.04
N ASN A 87 -4.77 -0.40 7.72
CA ASN A 87 -3.35 -0.71 7.71
C ASN A 87 -2.46 0.44 8.22
N HIS A 88 -3.04 1.40 8.96
CA HIS A 88 -2.36 2.51 9.61
C HIS A 88 -2.65 2.55 11.12
N ASP A 89 -1.88 3.36 11.83
CA ASP A 89 -2.11 3.57 13.24
C ASP A 89 -3.43 4.32 13.49
N HIS A 90 -4.13 3.95 14.56
CA HIS A 90 -5.34 4.65 14.98
C HIS A 90 -5.00 5.65 16.08
N VAL A 91 -4.72 6.90 15.69
CA VAL A 91 -4.59 8.01 16.63
C VAL A 91 -5.93 8.70 16.84
N VAL A 92 -6.03 9.49 17.91
CA VAL A 92 -7.28 10.16 18.28
C VAL A 92 -7.76 11.13 17.20
N GLN A 93 -6.88 12.04 16.77
CA GLN A 93 -7.16 13.01 15.70
C GLN A 93 -5.87 13.38 14.97
N ARG A 94 -6.00 13.84 13.71
CA ARG A 94 -4.90 14.26 12.83
C ARG A 94 -5.28 15.58 12.14
N PRO A 95 -4.34 16.53 11.96
CA PRO A 95 -4.55 17.65 11.05
C PRO A 95 -4.67 17.17 9.61
N VAL A 96 -5.58 17.76 8.82
CA VAL A 96 -5.77 17.43 7.39
C VAL A 96 -5.71 18.71 6.57
N ALA A 97 -4.85 18.76 5.54
CA ALA A 97 -4.70 19.96 4.71
C ALA A 97 -5.84 20.10 3.71
N MET A 98 -6.17 19.02 2.98
CA MET A 98 -7.27 18.98 2.02
C MET A 98 -8.27 17.90 2.42
N MET A 99 -9.24 18.28 3.27
CA MET A 99 -10.40 17.44 3.57
C MET A 99 -11.45 17.66 2.47
N LEU A 100 -11.59 16.68 1.58
CA LEU A 100 -12.48 16.70 0.42
C LEU A 100 -13.63 15.72 0.69
N GLU A 101 -14.65 16.19 1.42
CA GLU A 101 -15.75 15.36 1.91
C GLU A 101 -17.07 15.67 1.20
N GLY A 102 -17.75 14.66 0.67
CA GLY A 102 -19.06 14.82 0.01
C GLY A 102 -19.00 15.57 -1.33
N LEU A 103 -17.83 15.68 -1.94
CA LEU A 103 -17.63 16.41 -3.20
C LEU A 103 -18.03 15.56 -4.41
N ASN A 104 -18.57 16.23 -5.42
CA ASN A 104 -18.94 15.64 -6.70
C ASN A 104 -18.44 16.51 -7.86
N ASN A 105 -17.81 15.90 -8.88
CA ASN A 105 -17.29 16.59 -10.07
C ASN A 105 -16.27 17.69 -9.76
N VAL A 106 -15.19 17.33 -9.06
CA VAL A 106 -14.13 18.27 -8.66
C VAL A 106 -12.79 17.86 -9.26
N SER A 107 -12.08 18.82 -9.86
CA SER A 107 -10.70 18.63 -10.33
C SER A 107 -9.75 19.53 -9.55
N ILE A 108 -8.60 19.02 -9.12
CA ILE A 108 -7.51 19.80 -8.54
C ILE A 108 -6.30 19.65 -9.46
N GLN A 109 -5.84 20.78 -10.01
CA GLN A 109 -4.80 20.84 -11.04
C GLN A 109 -3.62 21.68 -10.56
N GLY A 110 -2.45 21.05 -10.51
CA GLY A 110 -1.16 21.72 -10.35
C GLY A 110 -0.48 21.95 -11.70
N GLU A 111 0.34 22.99 -11.76
CA GLU A 111 1.20 23.32 -12.90
C GLU A 111 2.65 23.44 -12.41
N GLU A 112 3.35 22.31 -12.25
CA GLU A 112 4.66 22.28 -11.57
C GLU A 112 4.54 22.81 -10.12
N THR A 113 3.51 22.33 -9.42
CA THR A 113 3.26 22.65 -8.01
C THR A 113 3.94 21.64 -7.10
N HIS A 114 4.68 22.13 -6.11
CA HIS A 114 5.27 21.33 -5.03
C HIS A 114 4.56 21.66 -3.72
N LEU A 115 3.88 20.67 -3.12
CA LEU A 115 3.22 20.83 -1.83
C LEU A 115 4.15 20.34 -0.72
N GLU A 116 4.67 21.29 0.05
CA GLU A 116 5.61 21.07 1.15
C GLU A 116 4.87 21.14 2.48
N PHE A 117 4.75 20.00 3.15
CA PHE A 117 3.98 19.89 4.39
C PHE A 117 4.89 19.92 5.62
N HIS A 118 4.49 20.72 6.60
CA HIS A 118 5.24 20.97 7.82
C HIS A 118 4.51 20.42 9.06
N GLY A 119 5.18 19.52 9.78
CA GLY A 119 4.64 18.77 10.92
C GLY A 119 4.18 17.36 10.60
N ARG A 120 3.18 16.87 11.33
CA ARG A 120 2.60 15.52 11.19
C ARG A 120 1.11 15.63 10.86
N LEU A 121 0.81 15.72 9.57
CA LEU A 121 -0.54 15.96 9.01
C LEU A 121 -0.81 15.04 7.81
N ILE A 122 -2.08 14.88 7.43
CA ILE A 122 -2.47 14.20 6.19
C ILE A 122 -2.68 15.25 5.08
N PRO A 123 -1.91 15.21 3.98
CA PRO A 123 -2.08 16.11 2.84
C PRO A 123 -3.49 16.10 2.25
N ILE A 124 -3.99 14.92 1.84
CA ILE A 124 -5.27 14.81 1.11
C ILE A 124 -6.13 13.68 1.69
N VAL A 125 -7.39 13.99 1.99
CA VAL A 125 -8.42 13.00 2.34
C VAL A 125 -9.62 13.19 1.41
N LEU A 126 -9.89 12.20 0.56
CA LEU A 126 -11.10 12.06 -0.22
C LEU A 126 -12.08 11.16 0.55
N LYS A 127 -13.21 11.71 0.98
CA LYS A 127 -14.22 10.98 1.76
C LYS A 127 -15.60 11.16 1.17
N GLU A 128 -16.34 10.07 1.02
CA GLU A 128 -17.74 10.11 0.52
C GLU A 128 -17.91 10.96 -0.75
N SER A 129 -16.90 10.94 -1.63
CA SER A 129 -16.81 11.81 -2.81
C SER A 129 -16.90 11.02 -4.11
N SER A 130 -17.33 11.65 -5.19
CA SER A 130 -17.50 11.00 -6.49
C SER A 130 -17.01 11.85 -7.66
N ASN A 131 -16.39 11.21 -8.65
CA ASN A 131 -15.88 11.88 -9.84
C ASN A 131 -14.89 13.01 -9.49
N ILE A 132 -13.75 12.60 -8.91
CA ILE A 132 -12.68 13.50 -8.49
C ILE A 132 -11.43 13.25 -9.33
N HIS A 133 -10.81 14.31 -9.81
CA HIS A 133 -9.57 14.26 -10.58
C HIS A 133 -8.47 15.06 -9.86
N LEU A 134 -7.35 14.42 -9.56
CA LEU A 134 -6.15 15.07 -9.01
C LEU A 134 -5.05 15.00 -10.07
N GLU A 135 -4.42 16.12 -10.41
CA GLU A 135 -3.42 16.15 -11.48
C GLU A 135 -2.26 17.13 -11.21
N GLY A 136 -1.03 16.70 -11.49
CA GLY A 136 0.08 17.61 -11.82
C GLY A 136 0.80 18.29 -10.66
N PHE A 137 0.87 17.66 -9.48
CA PHE A 137 1.58 18.20 -8.32
C PHE A 137 2.38 17.13 -7.57
N SER A 138 3.35 17.55 -6.75
CA SER A 138 4.07 16.67 -5.84
C SER A 138 3.73 16.94 -4.37
N ILE A 139 3.97 15.95 -3.52
CA ILE A 139 3.80 15.99 -2.06
C ILE A 139 5.13 15.61 -1.42
N ASP A 140 5.67 16.46 -0.55
CA ASP A 140 6.85 16.16 0.26
C ASP A 140 6.73 16.77 1.66
N PHE A 141 7.63 16.34 2.55
CA PHE A 141 7.83 16.88 3.88
C PHE A 141 9.31 17.30 4.00
N PRO A 142 9.60 18.59 4.19
CA PRO A 142 10.98 19.06 4.35
C PRO A 142 11.70 18.46 5.56
N ARG A 143 10.95 18.05 6.59
CA ARG A 143 11.46 17.32 7.77
C ARG A 143 10.80 15.95 7.88
N PRO A 144 11.26 14.96 7.09
CA PRO A 144 10.65 13.63 7.06
C PRO A 144 10.82 12.91 8.40
N ALA A 145 9.89 12.00 8.71
CA ALA A 145 9.91 11.16 9.91
C ALA A 145 10.83 9.92 9.80
N MET A 146 11.80 10.00 8.88
CA MET A 146 12.92 9.10 8.69
C MET A 146 14.20 9.93 8.62
N SER A 147 15.32 9.30 8.91
CA SER A 147 16.64 9.87 8.64
C SER A 147 17.46 8.85 7.86
N GLN A 148 18.71 9.18 7.55
CA GLN A 148 19.67 8.20 7.07
C GLN A 148 21.06 8.53 7.59
N ILE A 149 21.90 7.49 7.61
CA ILE A 149 23.33 7.58 7.90
C ILE A 149 24.13 7.02 6.72
N GLU A 150 25.26 7.65 6.41
CA GLU A 150 26.27 7.18 5.46
C GLU A 150 27.49 6.65 6.23
N VAL A 151 27.98 5.47 5.86
CA VAL A 151 29.14 4.84 6.50
C VAL A 151 30.45 5.50 6.02
N LEU A 152 31.21 6.10 6.93
CA LEU A 152 32.49 6.74 6.65
C LEU A 152 33.68 5.82 6.93
N GLU A 153 33.64 5.13 8.07
CA GLU A 153 34.71 4.23 8.54
C GLU A 153 34.07 3.03 9.27
N VAL A 154 34.67 1.85 9.17
CA VAL A 154 34.20 0.62 9.83
C VAL A 154 35.39 -0.09 10.48
N ASP A 155 35.23 -0.46 11.74
CA ASP A 155 36.12 -1.37 12.47
C ASP A 155 35.33 -2.64 12.84
N LYS A 156 35.45 -3.66 11.97
CA LYS A 156 34.80 -4.96 12.17
C LYS A 156 35.42 -5.78 13.31
N GLU A 157 36.60 -5.44 13.82
CA GLU A 157 37.18 -6.17 14.97
C GLU A 157 36.47 -5.77 16.26
N HIS A 158 36.09 -4.50 16.39
CA HIS A 158 35.44 -3.94 17.58
C HIS A 158 33.94 -3.69 17.41
N ASN A 159 33.35 -4.01 16.25
CA ASN A 159 31.96 -3.66 15.90
C ASN A 159 31.67 -2.16 15.96
N ASP A 160 32.64 -1.34 15.56
CA ASP A 160 32.52 0.11 15.60
C ASP A 160 32.36 0.68 14.20
N ALA A 161 31.64 1.80 14.08
CA ALA A 161 31.48 2.51 12.82
C ALA A 161 31.47 4.02 13.04
N LYS A 162 32.07 4.76 12.12
CA LYS A 162 31.90 6.21 12.02
C LYS A 162 30.94 6.50 10.88
N VAL A 163 29.90 7.28 11.14
CA VAL A 163 28.84 7.56 10.17
C VAL A 163 28.55 9.05 10.08
N LYS A 164 28.01 9.47 8.94
CA LYS A 164 27.49 10.83 8.71
C LYS A 164 25.98 10.79 8.65
N VAL A 165 25.30 11.58 9.47
CA VAL A 165 23.84 11.76 9.42
C VAL A 165 23.50 12.69 8.26
N LEU A 166 22.37 12.45 7.59
CA LEU A 166 21.85 13.33 6.54
C LEU A 166 21.74 14.78 7.03
N GLY A 167 22.17 15.73 6.20
CA GLY A 167 22.32 17.14 6.61
C GLY A 167 21.02 17.83 7.00
N GLU A 168 19.87 17.41 6.46
CA GLU A 168 18.56 17.98 6.82
C GLU A 168 17.99 17.42 8.13
N THR A 169 18.64 16.42 8.74
CA THR A 169 18.12 15.75 9.94
C THR A 169 18.45 16.53 11.20
N GLU A 170 17.41 16.96 11.92
CA GLU A 170 17.53 17.38 13.31
C GLU A 170 17.37 16.17 14.24
N TYR A 171 18.31 15.97 15.16
CA TYR A 171 18.29 14.83 16.07
C TYR A 171 18.93 15.16 17.42
N ARG A 172 18.73 14.27 18.38
CA ARG A 172 19.54 14.21 19.59
C ARG A 172 19.87 12.77 19.95
N ILE A 173 20.95 12.61 20.71
CA ILE A 173 21.35 11.33 21.28
C ILE A 173 20.93 11.29 22.75
N GLU A 174 20.09 10.31 23.10
CA GLU A 174 19.68 10.04 24.47
C GLU A 174 20.22 8.67 24.91
N GLY A 175 21.35 8.69 25.62
CA GLY A 175 22.05 7.45 25.97
C GLY A 175 22.57 6.76 24.70
N ASN A 176 21.96 5.63 24.35
CA ASN A 176 22.27 4.88 23.14
C ASN A 176 21.16 4.94 22.07
N GLN A 177 20.21 5.86 22.22
CA GLN A 177 19.11 6.03 21.27
C GLN A 177 19.33 7.25 20.37
N PHE A 178 19.06 7.06 19.08
CA PHE A 178 18.92 8.16 18.13
C PHE A 178 17.46 8.64 18.14
N VAL A 179 17.23 9.86 18.59
CA VAL A 179 15.90 10.48 18.63
C VAL A 179 15.83 11.52 17.53
N LEU A 180 15.02 11.25 16.52
CA LEU A 180 14.68 12.19 15.46
C LEU A 180 13.80 13.31 16.02
N ILE A 181 14.13 14.55 15.68
CA ILE A 181 13.38 15.75 16.08
C ILE A 181 12.69 16.30 14.82
N GLY A 182 11.41 15.96 14.66
CA GLY A 182 10.55 16.59 13.67
C GLY A 182 10.11 17.99 14.13
N GLU A 183 9.34 18.69 13.29
CA GLU A 183 8.86 20.03 13.65
C GLU A 183 7.88 20.00 14.83
N THR A 184 7.07 18.94 14.91
CA THR A 184 5.99 18.83 15.91
C THR A 184 5.93 17.47 16.58
N TYR A 185 6.97 16.65 16.40
CA TYR A 185 7.07 15.30 16.95
C TYR A 185 8.52 14.96 17.23
N GLU A 186 8.72 14.00 18.13
CA GLU A 186 10.01 13.38 18.37
C GLU A 186 9.82 11.87 18.28
N GLN A 187 10.79 11.17 17.70
CA GLN A 187 10.65 9.75 17.43
C GLN A 187 11.99 9.02 17.57
N PRO A 188 12.09 8.03 18.47
CA PRO A 188 13.25 7.15 18.48
C PRO A 188 13.25 6.30 17.21
N LEU A 189 14.39 6.24 16.53
CA LEU A 189 14.61 5.38 15.38
C LEU A 189 15.41 4.15 15.83
N PHE A 190 14.96 2.97 15.44
CA PHE A 190 15.47 1.70 15.99
C PHE A 190 15.57 0.57 14.96
N THR A 191 15.15 0.78 13.72
CA THR A 191 15.30 -0.16 12.61
C THR A 191 15.70 0.60 11.36
N MET A 192 16.17 -0.11 10.33
CA MET A 192 16.74 0.52 9.15
C MET A 192 16.41 -0.21 7.85
N LEU A 193 16.55 0.51 6.74
CA LEU A 193 16.68 -0.05 5.40
C LEU A 193 18.13 0.13 4.96
N ALA A 194 18.79 -0.96 4.56
CA ALA A 194 20.20 -0.94 4.14
C ALA A 194 20.30 -0.78 2.63
N PHE A 195 21.16 0.13 2.17
CA PHE A 195 21.48 0.36 0.78
C PHE A 195 22.99 0.31 0.56
N ASP A 196 23.40 -0.38 -0.50
CA ASP A 196 24.76 -0.32 -0.99
C ASP A 196 25.05 1.08 -1.56
N LYS A 197 26.33 1.45 -1.65
CA LYS A 197 26.77 2.77 -2.15
C LYS A 197 26.31 3.12 -3.57
N ASP A 198 25.87 2.14 -4.36
CA ASP A 198 25.32 2.32 -5.70
C ASP A 198 23.82 2.67 -5.72
N GLY A 199 23.16 2.63 -4.56
CA GLY A 199 21.76 2.98 -4.37
C GLY A 199 20.79 1.79 -4.35
N HIS A 200 21.27 0.56 -4.58
CA HIS A 200 20.43 -0.64 -4.47
C HIS A 200 20.27 -1.09 -3.02
N MET A 201 19.13 -1.73 -2.71
CA MET A 201 18.96 -2.34 -1.40
C MET A 201 20.00 -3.44 -1.19
N LYS A 202 20.63 -3.41 0.00
CA LYS A 202 21.78 -4.25 0.32
C LYS A 202 21.38 -5.71 0.43
N TRP A 203 22.03 -6.56 -0.34
CA TRP A 203 21.74 -7.99 -0.39
C TRP A 203 21.74 -8.66 1.00
N ASN A 204 20.70 -9.44 1.28
CA ASN A 204 20.48 -10.22 2.49
C ASN A 204 20.45 -9.41 3.80
N ARG A 205 20.01 -8.15 3.76
CA ARG A 205 19.92 -7.28 4.94
C ARG A 205 18.50 -6.79 5.20
N SER A 206 17.57 -7.72 5.46
CA SER A 206 16.19 -7.40 5.87
C SER A 206 16.10 -6.82 7.28
N ASP A 207 15.47 -5.64 7.41
CA ASP A 207 15.10 -5.00 8.69
C ASP A 207 16.20 -5.01 9.78
N PRO A 208 17.46 -4.64 9.48
CA PRO A 208 18.50 -4.56 10.49
C PRO A 208 18.11 -3.58 11.60
N ALA A 209 18.49 -3.91 12.83
CA ALA A 209 18.23 -3.08 14.00
C ALA A 209 19.27 -1.95 14.10
N PHE A 210 18.81 -0.75 14.46
CA PHE A 210 19.70 0.33 14.87
C PHE A 210 19.80 0.31 16.40
N ASN A 211 20.83 -0.37 16.91
CA ASN A 211 20.99 -0.70 18.33
C ASN A 211 22.45 -0.63 18.83
N PRO A 212 23.25 0.39 18.49
CA PRO A 212 24.58 0.53 19.06
C PRO A 212 24.54 0.58 20.60
N GLU A 213 25.57 0.08 21.27
CA GLU A 213 25.65 0.19 22.74
C GLU A 213 25.98 1.61 23.20
N ALA A 214 26.74 2.35 22.39
CA ALA A 214 27.02 3.76 22.61
C ALA A 214 27.03 4.54 21.29
N ILE A 215 26.55 5.79 21.37
CA ILE A 215 26.58 6.75 20.27
C ILE A 215 27.26 8.01 20.80
N GLU A 216 28.33 8.43 20.14
CA GLU A 216 29.05 9.66 20.46
C GLU A 216 29.07 10.59 19.25
N GLU A 217 28.67 11.84 19.45
CA GLU A 217 28.81 12.86 18.41
C GLU A 217 30.27 13.34 18.35
N THR A 218 30.90 13.18 17.19
CA THR A 218 32.34 13.41 16.99
C THR A 218 32.64 14.59 16.05
N GLY A 219 31.60 15.20 15.47
CA GLY A 219 31.69 16.35 14.59
C GLY A 219 30.32 16.74 14.06
N ASP A 220 30.29 17.71 13.14
CA ASP A 220 29.08 18.19 12.50
C ASP A 220 28.36 17.05 11.75
N HIS A 221 27.21 16.61 12.27
CA HIS A 221 26.46 15.43 11.81
C HIS A 221 27.30 14.15 11.70
N GLN A 222 28.35 13.99 12.53
CA GLN A 222 29.19 12.79 12.53
C GLN A 222 29.07 12.03 13.84
N LEU A 223 28.68 10.77 13.75
CA LEU A 223 28.50 9.88 14.91
C LEU A 223 29.54 8.77 14.90
N GLN A 224 30.08 8.49 16.08
CA GLN A 224 30.79 7.26 16.37
C GLN A 224 29.81 6.29 17.03
N LEU A 225 29.57 5.17 16.38
CA LEU A 225 28.76 4.07 16.87
C LEU A 225 29.70 3.02 17.44
N ARG A 226 29.40 2.51 18.64
CA ARG A 226 30.21 1.49 19.32
C ARG A 226 29.43 0.21 19.55
N ASN A 227 30.11 -0.93 19.40
CA ASN A 227 29.55 -2.27 19.61
C ASN A 227 28.18 -2.45 18.90
N TRP A 228 28.11 -2.11 17.62
CA TRP A 228 26.90 -2.23 16.82
C TRP A 228 26.98 -3.49 15.95
N ASP A 229 26.08 -4.45 16.18
CA ASP A 229 26.10 -5.75 15.49
C ASP A 229 26.10 -5.65 13.95
N GLU A 230 25.51 -4.60 13.39
CA GLU A 230 25.48 -4.38 11.94
C GLU A 230 26.87 -4.09 11.35
N ALA A 231 27.84 -3.66 12.17
CA ALA A 231 29.20 -3.31 11.74
C ALA A 231 29.88 -4.40 10.90
N GLN A 232 29.56 -5.67 11.14
CA GLN A 232 30.08 -6.81 10.36
C GLN A 232 29.71 -6.76 8.88
N TYR A 233 28.58 -6.14 8.55
CA TYR A 233 27.99 -6.10 7.20
C TYR A 233 28.24 -4.77 6.48
N LEU A 234 28.72 -3.75 7.19
CA LEU A 234 28.95 -2.42 6.63
C LEU A 234 30.14 -2.41 5.65
N GLU A 235 29.98 -1.64 4.59
CA GLU A 235 31.06 -1.17 3.72
C GLU A 235 31.05 0.37 3.66
N VAL A 236 32.21 0.97 3.43
CA VAL A 236 32.33 2.44 3.33
C VAL A 236 31.52 2.94 2.13
N GLY A 237 30.67 3.95 2.37
CA GLY A 237 29.76 4.55 1.41
C GLY A 237 28.35 3.94 1.40
N ASP A 238 28.11 2.84 2.13
CA ASP A 238 26.76 2.32 2.33
C ASP A 238 25.88 3.37 3.03
N ARG A 239 24.58 3.34 2.74
CA ARG A 239 23.60 4.23 3.35
C ARG A 239 22.51 3.43 4.03
N TYR A 240 22.15 3.82 5.24
CA TYR A 240 21.13 3.16 6.04
C TYR A 240 20.03 4.17 6.36
N ALA A 241 18.82 3.97 5.83
CA ALA A 241 17.67 4.79 6.17
C ALA A 241 17.12 4.36 7.53
N LEU A 242 17.26 5.22 8.55
CA LEU A 242 16.79 5.00 9.91
C LEU A 242 15.28 5.29 9.99
N ARG A 243 14.53 4.39 10.63
CA ARG A 243 13.07 4.52 10.76
C ARG A 243 12.52 3.96 12.07
N SER A 244 11.24 4.23 12.29
CA SER A 244 10.38 3.51 13.22
C SER A 244 9.37 2.64 12.45
N TYR A 245 8.43 2.01 13.14
CA TYR A 245 7.27 1.34 12.53
C TYR A 245 6.00 2.19 12.53
N TYR A 246 6.08 3.44 12.99
CA TYR A 246 4.92 4.31 13.14
C TYR A 246 4.39 4.73 11.76
N ARG A 247 3.09 4.59 11.55
CA ARG A 247 2.36 4.91 10.31
C ARG A 247 1.16 5.80 10.62
N PRO A 248 1.37 7.01 11.16
CA PRO A 248 0.31 7.93 11.46
C PRO A 248 -0.32 8.53 10.20
N THR A 249 0.45 9.12 9.31
CA THR A 249 -0.08 10.07 8.31
C THR A 249 0.30 9.65 6.90
N PRO A 250 -0.56 8.90 6.19
CA PRO A 250 -0.41 8.69 4.75
C PRO A 250 -0.53 10.00 3.98
N SER A 251 -0.05 10.03 2.72
CA SER A 251 -0.14 11.24 1.89
C SER A 251 -1.52 11.44 1.28
N ILE A 252 -2.10 10.41 0.65
CA ILE A 252 -3.44 10.47 0.05
C ILE A 252 -4.32 9.37 0.64
N VAL A 253 -5.45 9.74 1.22
CA VAL A 253 -6.46 8.81 1.74
C VAL A 253 -7.72 8.89 0.91
N ILE A 254 -8.21 7.73 0.44
CA ILE A 254 -9.47 7.62 -0.29
C ILE A 254 -10.41 6.69 0.49
N MET A 255 -11.53 7.19 0.98
CA MET A 255 -12.47 6.39 1.75
C MET A 255 -13.91 6.61 1.30
N ASP A 256 -14.67 5.53 1.19
CA ASP A 256 -16.10 5.57 0.85
C ASP A 256 -16.41 6.35 -0.44
N SER A 257 -15.50 6.34 -1.41
CA SER A 257 -15.53 7.22 -2.58
C SER A 257 -15.61 6.44 -3.89
N LYS A 258 -15.99 7.12 -4.99
CA LYS A 258 -16.21 6.48 -6.29
C LYS A 258 -15.67 7.28 -7.46
N THR A 259 -15.01 6.61 -8.42
CA THR A 259 -14.50 7.24 -9.64
C THR A 259 -13.51 8.34 -9.29
N ILE A 260 -12.31 7.92 -8.91
CA ILE A 260 -11.20 8.80 -8.56
C ILE A 260 -10.07 8.58 -9.56
N GLU A 261 -9.59 9.68 -10.14
CA GLU A 261 -8.45 9.67 -11.06
C GLU A 261 -7.32 10.50 -10.47
N VAL A 262 -6.14 9.91 -10.40
CA VAL A 262 -4.91 10.52 -9.92
C VAL A 262 -3.91 10.45 -11.06
N LYS A 263 -3.44 11.59 -11.53
CA LYS A 263 -2.64 11.67 -12.75
C LYS A 263 -1.39 12.51 -12.57
N ASN A 264 -0.23 11.97 -12.95
CA ASN A 264 1.06 12.69 -12.89
C ASN A 264 1.30 13.35 -11.52
N ILE A 265 1.17 12.57 -10.44
CA ILE A 265 1.39 13.01 -9.07
C ILE A 265 2.55 12.23 -8.47
N SER A 266 3.46 12.93 -7.78
CA SER A 266 4.60 12.33 -7.10
C SER A 266 4.49 12.52 -5.59
N VAL A 267 4.65 11.44 -4.82
CA VAL A 267 4.83 11.49 -3.37
C VAL A 267 6.30 11.20 -3.07
N HIS A 268 7.01 12.19 -2.57
CA HIS A 268 8.43 12.07 -2.22
C HIS A 268 8.63 11.56 -0.79
N PHE A 269 7.67 11.84 0.10
CA PHE A 269 7.66 11.31 1.46
C PHE A 269 6.22 11.15 2.00
N ALA A 270 6.03 10.16 2.87
CA ALA A 270 4.87 10.03 3.75
C ALA A 270 5.28 9.30 5.04
N GLU A 271 4.80 9.77 6.21
CA GLU A 271 4.89 9.01 7.46
C GLU A 271 3.75 7.96 7.55
N GLY A 272 3.64 7.15 6.51
CA GLY A 272 2.62 6.14 6.29
C GLY A 272 2.76 5.60 4.88
N MET A 273 1.63 5.30 4.25
CA MET A 273 1.58 4.92 2.84
C MET A 273 1.49 6.15 1.93
N GLY A 274 1.95 6.03 0.69
CA GLY A 274 1.81 7.09 -0.31
C GLY A 274 0.34 7.35 -0.63
N LEU A 275 -0.39 6.29 -1.00
CA LEU A 275 -1.83 6.32 -1.20
C LEU A 275 -2.48 5.11 -0.52
N VAL A 276 -3.52 5.35 0.28
CA VAL A 276 -4.36 4.31 0.85
C VAL A 276 -5.82 4.53 0.50
N ALA A 277 -6.46 3.50 -0.04
CA ALA A 277 -7.87 3.50 -0.39
C ALA A 277 -8.62 2.42 0.37
N GLN A 278 -9.82 2.75 0.85
CA GLN A 278 -10.69 1.82 1.54
C GLN A 278 -12.16 2.01 1.14
N ASN A 279 -12.90 0.90 1.04
CA ASN A 279 -14.32 0.89 0.66
C ASN A 279 -14.65 1.81 -0.53
N SER A 280 -13.79 1.86 -1.54
CA SER A 280 -13.90 2.79 -2.66
C SER A 280 -13.97 2.05 -3.99
N THR A 281 -14.60 2.66 -5.00
CA THR A 281 -14.94 2.01 -6.27
C THR A 281 -14.36 2.76 -7.45
N ASP A 282 -13.74 2.06 -8.41
CA ASP A 282 -13.20 2.63 -9.65
C ASP A 282 -12.11 3.70 -9.39
N LEU A 283 -10.88 3.25 -9.24
CA LEU A 283 -9.70 4.09 -8.95
C LEU A 283 -8.69 3.94 -10.07
N THR A 284 -8.24 5.07 -10.63
CA THR A 284 -7.22 5.10 -11.69
C THR A 284 -6.05 5.95 -11.23
N LEU A 285 -4.85 5.36 -11.25
CA LEU A 285 -3.57 6.00 -11.01
C LEU A 285 -2.77 5.93 -12.32
N ASP A 286 -2.62 7.06 -13.01
CA ASP A 286 -1.90 7.17 -14.29
C ASP A 286 -0.69 8.08 -14.12
N GLY A 287 0.52 7.52 -14.05
CA GLY A 287 1.70 8.29 -13.65
C GLY A 287 1.65 8.74 -12.19
N PHE A 288 1.21 7.86 -11.29
CA PHE A 288 1.37 8.07 -9.84
C PHE A 288 2.71 7.50 -9.40
N HIS A 289 3.54 8.34 -8.79
CA HIS A 289 4.90 7.99 -8.38
C HIS A 289 5.04 8.08 -6.87
N VAL A 290 5.75 7.12 -6.30
CA VAL A 290 6.36 7.21 -4.98
C VAL A 290 7.85 7.07 -5.20
N ALA A 291 8.53 8.21 -5.27
CA ALA A 291 9.88 8.29 -5.82
C ALA A 291 10.70 9.40 -5.16
N LEU A 292 12.01 9.26 -5.19
CA LEU A 292 12.92 10.28 -4.69
C LEU A 292 12.72 11.57 -5.50
N SER A 293 12.79 12.74 -4.84
CA SER A 293 12.79 14.01 -5.55
C SER A 293 14.11 14.21 -6.30
N ASP A 294 14.05 14.88 -7.45
CA ASP A 294 15.23 15.15 -8.27
C ASP A 294 16.30 15.92 -7.47
N GLY A 295 17.51 15.37 -7.42
CA GLY A 295 18.62 15.97 -6.69
C GLY A 295 18.62 15.73 -5.17
N SER A 296 17.65 14.96 -4.65
CA SER A 296 17.62 14.56 -3.24
C SER A 296 18.81 13.68 -2.86
N GLU A 297 19.34 13.89 -1.64
CA GLU A 297 20.32 12.98 -1.03
C GLU A 297 19.65 11.77 -0.33
N ARG A 298 18.31 11.77 -0.22
CA ARG A 298 17.54 10.70 0.41
C ARG A 298 17.69 9.38 -0.34
N VAL A 299 17.67 8.28 0.40
CA VAL A 299 17.52 6.91 -0.14
C VAL A 299 16.22 6.26 0.30
N PHE A 300 15.25 7.06 0.75
CA PHE A 300 13.95 6.58 1.22
C PHE A 300 12.82 7.49 0.72
N THR A 301 11.62 6.90 0.59
CA THR A 301 10.37 7.61 0.30
C THR A 301 9.37 7.41 1.44
N THR A 302 8.47 6.43 1.37
CA THR A 302 7.41 6.21 2.38
C THR A 302 7.84 5.19 3.45
N VAL A 303 7.42 5.36 4.72
CA VAL A 303 7.67 4.36 5.79
C VAL A 303 6.80 3.10 5.69
N ALA A 304 5.87 3.08 4.74
CA ALA A 304 5.02 1.94 4.41
C ALA A 304 4.85 1.81 2.88
N ASP A 305 3.80 1.13 2.45
CA ASP A 305 3.44 0.85 1.07
C ASP A 305 3.37 2.12 0.20
N ALA A 306 3.67 1.99 -1.08
CA ALA A 306 3.46 3.06 -2.03
C ALA A 306 1.96 3.27 -2.30
N THR A 307 1.23 2.18 -2.56
CA THR A 307 -0.22 2.17 -2.76
C THR A 307 -0.87 0.98 -2.08
N HIS A 308 -2.07 1.18 -1.50
CA HIS A 308 -2.73 0.14 -0.71
C HIS A 308 -4.26 0.26 -0.80
N PHE A 309 -4.95 -0.87 -1.00
CA PHE A 309 -6.38 -0.90 -1.32
C PHE A 309 -7.10 -1.99 -0.51
N SER A 310 -7.93 -1.57 0.44
CA SER A 310 -8.63 -2.44 1.40
C SER A 310 -10.16 -2.39 1.19
N GLY A 311 -10.75 -3.51 0.80
CA GLY A 311 -12.20 -3.61 0.59
C GLY A 311 -12.74 -2.73 -0.56
N CYS A 312 -11.90 -2.45 -1.56
CA CYS A 312 -12.29 -1.70 -2.76
C CYS A 312 -13.16 -2.55 -3.72
N ARG A 313 -13.88 -1.87 -4.63
CA ARG A 313 -14.76 -2.48 -5.66
C ARG A 313 -14.46 -1.93 -7.05
N GLY A 314 -15.09 -2.53 -8.06
CA GLY A 314 -14.97 -2.07 -9.44
C GLY A 314 -13.57 -2.36 -9.98
N LYS A 315 -12.88 -1.34 -10.48
CA LYS A 315 -11.52 -1.48 -11.01
C LYS A 315 -10.50 -0.66 -10.24
N ILE A 316 -9.32 -1.24 -10.05
CA ILE A 316 -8.10 -0.51 -9.70
C ILE A 316 -7.19 -0.57 -10.91
N ILE A 317 -6.85 0.59 -11.45
CA ILE A 317 -5.92 0.73 -12.58
C ILE A 317 -4.73 1.52 -12.06
N SER A 318 -3.54 0.96 -12.13
CA SER A 318 -2.28 1.63 -11.81
C SER A 318 -1.31 1.43 -12.98
N THR A 319 -1.03 2.51 -13.70
CA THR A 319 -0.21 2.49 -14.91
C THR A 319 0.87 3.54 -14.89
N ASP A 320 1.98 3.23 -15.57
CA ASP A 320 3.07 4.18 -15.85
C ASP A 320 3.68 4.80 -14.56
N GLY A 321 3.65 4.04 -13.44
CA GLY A 321 4.15 4.47 -12.13
C GLY A 321 5.63 4.19 -11.91
N LEU A 322 6.22 4.93 -10.98
CA LEU A 322 7.57 4.68 -10.43
C LEU A 322 7.41 4.53 -8.92
N TYR A 323 7.73 3.35 -8.40
CA TYR A 323 7.62 3.01 -6.99
C TYR A 323 8.99 2.58 -6.50
N GLU A 324 9.67 3.45 -5.78
CA GLU A 324 11.03 3.20 -5.33
C GLU A 324 11.30 3.62 -3.88
N ASN A 325 12.25 2.93 -3.26
CA ASN A 325 12.84 3.30 -1.97
C ASN A 325 11.84 3.41 -0.80
N MET A 326 10.62 2.88 -0.97
CA MET A 326 9.64 2.78 0.09
C MET A 326 9.94 1.60 1.01
N ALA A 327 9.42 1.68 2.23
CA ALA A 327 9.66 0.68 3.26
C ALA A 327 8.61 -0.45 3.27
N ASP A 328 7.65 -0.48 2.34
CA ASP A 328 6.78 -1.64 2.08
C ASP A 328 6.37 -1.77 0.60
N ASP A 329 5.35 -2.56 0.30
CA ASP A 329 4.99 -2.94 -1.07
C ASP A 329 4.62 -1.77 -2.00
N ALA A 330 4.82 -1.90 -3.32
CA ALA A 330 4.39 -0.89 -4.30
C ALA A 330 2.87 -0.84 -4.43
N ILE A 331 2.23 -2.01 -4.42
CA ILE A 331 0.78 -2.13 -4.49
C ILE A 331 0.35 -3.31 -3.63
N ASN A 332 -0.63 -3.09 -2.76
CA ASN A 332 -1.33 -4.15 -2.04
C ASN A 332 -2.84 -4.03 -2.25
N VAL A 333 -3.49 -5.06 -2.78
CA VAL A 333 -4.95 -5.11 -2.99
C VAL A 333 -5.55 -6.30 -2.26
N HIS A 334 -6.42 -6.02 -1.28
CA HIS A 334 -7.07 -7.08 -0.50
C HIS A 334 -8.48 -6.68 -0.01
N GLY A 335 -9.25 -7.68 0.44
CA GLY A 335 -10.41 -7.47 1.32
C GLY A 335 -10.00 -7.66 2.78
N THR A 336 -10.91 -7.51 3.74
CA THR A 336 -10.62 -7.78 5.15
C THR A 336 -11.47 -8.94 5.66
N TYR A 337 -10.85 -9.94 6.27
CA TYR A 337 -11.57 -10.94 7.04
C TYR A 337 -11.99 -10.35 8.39
N LEU A 338 -13.25 -10.57 8.79
CA LEU A 338 -13.64 -10.45 10.19
C LEU A 338 -13.55 -11.82 10.86
N ARG A 339 -12.89 -11.90 12.01
CA ARG A 339 -12.91 -13.11 12.84
C ARG A 339 -14.31 -13.31 13.39
N VAL A 340 -14.87 -14.50 13.27
CA VAL A 340 -16.19 -14.80 13.84
C VAL A 340 -16.01 -15.16 15.32
N ASP A 341 -16.48 -14.29 16.21
CA ASP A 341 -16.38 -14.48 17.66
C ASP A 341 -17.56 -15.28 18.23
N SER A 342 -18.74 -15.19 17.61
CA SER A 342 -19.91 -15.98 18.01
C SER A 342 -20.91 -16.18 16.88
N ILE A 343 -21.65 -17.29 16.95
CA ILE A 343 -22.81 -17.61 16.12
C ILE A 343 -23.96 -17.99 17.06
N ASN A 344 -25.14 -17.40 16.85
CA ASN A 344 -26.36 -17.75 17.55
C ASN A 344 -27.53 -17.85 16.56
N GLY A 345 -27.93 -19.07 16.20
CA GLY A 345 -28.96 -19.32 15.19
C GLY A 345 -28.59 -18.72 13.84
N ASN A 346 -29.25 -17.63 13.46
CA ASN A 346 -29.05 -16.89 12.21
C ASN A 346 -28.29 -15.56 12.42
N GLU A 347 -27.65 -15.36 13.56
CA GLU A 347 -26.85 -14.17 13.85
C GLU A 347 -25.38 -14.55 14.04
N LEU A 348 -24.46 -13.71 13.54
CA LEU A 348 -23.02 -13.80 13.85
C LEU A 348 -22.44 -12.46 14.25
N ILE A 349 -21.45 -12.49 15.13
CA ILE A 349 -20.62 -11.33 15.48
C ILE A 349 -19.25 -11.52 14.86
N GLY A 350 -18.91 -10.62 13.93
CA GLY A 350 -17.60 -10.52 13.31
C GLY A 350 -16.78 -9.40 13.95
N THR A 351 -15.49 -9.64 14.13
CA THR A 351 -14.55 -8.72 14.75
C THR A 351 -13.35 -8.46 13.84
N PHE A 352 -12.99 -7.18 13.67
CA PHE A 352 -11.69 -6.82 13.10
C PHE A 352 -10.59 -7.25 14.06
N ALA A 353 -9.79 -8.23 13.63
CA ALA A 353 -8.84 -8.89 14.52
C ALA A 353 -7.44 -8.25 14.52
N HIS A 354 -7.07 -7.52 13.46
CA HIS A 354 -5.81 -6.79 13.39
C HIS A 354 -5.97 -5.35 13.94
N GLY A 355 -4.96 -4.87 14.68
CA GLY A 355 -5.02 -3.57 15.37
C GLY A 355 -5.09 -2.35 14.45
N GLN A 356 -4.73 -2.51 13.19
CA GLN A 356 -4.72 -1.45 12.17
C GLN A 356 -5.83 -1.63 11.13
N SER A 357 -6.75 -2.59 11.27
CA SER A 357 -7.77 -2.89 10.22
C SER A 357 -9.19 -2.45 10.58
N PHE A 358 -9.42 -1.87 11.77
CA PHE A 358 -10.77 -1.61 12.28
C PHE A 358 -11.30 -0.21 11.96
N GLY A 359 -12.61 -0.02 12.11
CA GLY A 359 -13.25 1.30 12.12
C GLY A 359 -13.71 1.85 10.76
N PHE A 360 -13.32 1.23 9.65
CA PHE A 360 -13.83 1.60 8.32
C PHE A 360 -15.14 0.87 7.97
N ARG A 361 -15.88 1.39 6.97
CA ARG A 361 -17.11 0.78 6.45
C ARG A 361 -16.78 -0.50 5.68
N TRP A 362 -16.95 -1.66 6.33
CA TRP A 362 -16.62 -2.96 5.75
C TRP A 362 -17.75 -3.61 4.94
N TYR A 363 -19.01 -3.22 5.18
CA TYR A 363 -20.19 -3.82 4.56
C TYR A 363 -21.15 -2.77 4.03
N GLU A 364 -21.70 -3.04 2.84
CA GLU A 364 -22.81 -2.30 2.26
C GLU A 364 -24.04 -3.20 2.08
N VAL A 365 -25.24 -2.59 2.15
CA VAL A 365 -26.49 -3.34 1.98
C VAL A 365 -26.53 -3.99 0.60
N GLY A 366 -26.61 -5.32 0.58
CA GLY A 366 -26.60 -6.12 -0.64
C GLY A 366 -25.28 -6.84 -0.89
N ASP A 367 -24.25 -6.60 -0.08
CA ASP A 367 -22.99 -7.34 -0.15
C ASP A 367 -23.18 -8.82 0.23
N SER A 368 -22.54 -9.70 -0.53
CA SER A 368 -22.52 -11.13 -0.27
C SER A 368 -21.33 -11.47 0.63
N LEU A 369 -21.56 -12.33 1.61
CA LEU A 369 -20.56 -12.71 2.60
C LEU A 369 -20.21 -14.19 2.47
N ARG A 370 -18.93 -14.53 2.61
CA ARG A 370 -18.44 -15.89 2.57
C ARG A 370 -17.86 -16.27 3.92
N LEU A 371 -18.42 -17.32 4.52
CA LEU A 371 -17.88 -17.93 5.73
C LEU A 371 -16.78 -18.92 5.34
N ILE A 372 -15.62 -18.82 5.98
CA ILE A 372 -14.45 -19.66 5.71
C ILE A 372 -13.93 -20.33 6.99
N SER A 373 -13.22 -21.44 6.84
CA SER A 373 -12.45 -22.03 7.95
C SER A 373 -11.10 -21.33 8.09
N ARG A 374 -10.75 -20.87 9.29
CA ARG A 374 -9.44 -20.26 9.54
C ARG A 374 -8.27 -21.26 9.51
N GLU A 375 -8.57 -22.55 9.64
CA GLU A 375 -7.56 -23.62 9.57
C GLU A 375 -7.13 -23.89 8.12
N THR A 376 -8.07 -23.87 7.17
CA THR A 376 -7.81 -24.25 5.77
C THR A 376 -7.96 -23.11 4.77
N LEU A 377 -8.52 -21.97 5.19
CA LEU A 377 -8.99 -20.85 4.37
C LEU A 377 -10.06 -21.21 3.32
N LEU A 378 -10.56 -22.45 3.31
CA LEU A 378 -11.56 -22.90 2.35
C LEU A 378 -12.97 -22.41 2.70
N PRO A 379 -13.81 -22.13 1.68
CA PRO A 379 -15.20 -21.72 1.88
C PRO A 379 -16.03 -22.81 2.56
N ILE A 380 -16.96 -22.37 3.41
CA ILE A 380 -17.98 -23.23 4.05
C ILE A 380 -19.34 -22.94 3.45
N ALA A 381 -19.73 -21.67 3.40
CA ALA A 381 -21.02 -21.24 2.89
C ALA A 381 -20.99 -19.76 2.50
N THR A 382 -21.89 -19.37 1.61
CA THR A 382 -22.09 -17.97 1.19
C THR A 382 -23.49 -17.53 1.62
N TYR A 383 -23.58 -16.31 2.12
CA TYR A 383 -24.79 -15.74 2.68
C TYR A 383 -25.02 -14.31 2.18
N LEU A 384 -26.28 -13.88 2.20
CA LEU A 384 -26.67 -12.49 2.05
C LEU A 384 -27.26 -12.02 3.38
N PRO A 385 -26.62 -11.08 4.10
CA PRO A 385 -27.18 -10.55 5.34
C PRO A 385 -28.51 -9.84 5.08
N THR A 386 -29.50 -10.08 5.93
CA THR A 386 -30.73 -9.28 5.95
C THR A 386 -30.55 -8.00 6.77
N LYS A 387 -29.57 -7.98 7.68
CA LYS A 387 -29.20 -6.83 8.49
C LYS A 387 -27.72 -6.92 8.90
N ALA A 388 -27.02 -5.79 8.90
CA ALA A 388 -25.73 -5.61 9.56
C ALA A 388 -25.79 -4.41 10.50
N GLU A 389 -25.25 -4.54 11.70
CA GLU A 389 -25.27 -3.51 12.75
C GLU A 389 -23.87 -3.38 13.34
N VAL A 390 -23.30 -2.18 13.27
CA VAL A 390 -22.01 -1.86 13.90
C VAL A 390 -22.23 -1.77 15.42
N LEU A 391 -21.65 -2.71 16.16
CA LEU A 391 -21.76 -2.76 17.63
C LEU A 391 -20.68 -1.89 18.30
N SER A 392 -19.50 -1.79 17.68
CA SER A 392 -18.37 -0.97 18.10
C SER A 392 -17.45 -0.70 16.92
N THR A 393 -16.36 0.05 17.12
CA THR A 393 -15.34 0.27 16.08
C THR A 393 -14.68 -1.02 15.58
N THR A 394 -14.75 -2.10 16.37
CA THR A 394 -14.14 -3.39 16.05
C THR A 394 -15.15 -4.49 15.74
N GLN A 395 -16.43 -4.33 16.06
CA GLN A 395 -17.42 -5.41 16.00
C GLN A 395 -18.64 -5.07 15.16
N ILE A 396 -19.04 -6.02 14.31
CA ILE A 396 -20.23 -5.94 13.46
C ILE A 396 -21.08 -7.19 13.71
N LYS A 397 -22.35 -6.99 14.02
CA LYS A 397 -23.36 -8.05 14.09
C LYS A 397 -24.06 -8.18 12.74
N MET A 398 -24.13 -9.39 12.21
CA MET A 398 -24.84 -9.70 10.97
C MET A 398 -25.95 -10.71 11.25
N THR A 399 -27.12 -10.47 10.65
CA THR A 399 -28.30 -11.33 10.72
C THR A 399 -28.63 -11.86 9.34
N PHE A 400 -29.00 -13.13 9.25
CA PHE A 400 -29.28 -13.85 8.01
C PHE A 400 -30.71 -14.39 8.01
N SER A 401 -31.25 -14.74 6.83
CA SER A 401 -32.57 -15.38 6.74
C SER A 401 -32.54 -16.85 7.17
N GLU A 402 -31.42 -17.52 6.93
CA GLU A 402 -31.20 -18.93 7.21
C GLU A 402 -30.29 -19.11 8.44
N PRO A 403 -30.41 -20.22 9.19
CA PRO A 403 -29.48 -20.53 10.26
C PRO A 403 -28.05 -20.74 9.73
N LEU A 404 -27.07 -20.30 10.53
CA LEU A 404 -25.65 -20.48 10.27
C LEU A 404 -25.17 -21.86 10.73
N PRO A 405 -24.10 -22.41 10.13
CA PRO A 405 -23.63 -23.75 10.44
C PRO A 405 -23.16 -23.82 11.90
N GLN A 406 -23.68 -24.81 12.63
CA GLN A 406 -23.18 -25.14 13.96
C GLN A 406 -21.89 -25.93 13.82
N THR A 407 -20.75 -25.30 14.08
CA THR A 407 -19.43 -25.92 13.95
C THR A 407 -18.51 -25.47 15.09
N SER A 408 -17.58 -26.35 15.46
CA SER A 408 -16.51 -26.04 16.42
C SER A 408 -15.27 -25.43 15.75
N LYS A 409 -15.25 -25.33 14.42
CA LYS A 409 -14.12 -24.77 13.67
C LYS A 409 -13.92 -23.29 14.02
N ALA A 410 -12.67 -22.84 13.99
CA ALA A 410 -12.37 -21.41 13.96
C ALA A 410 -12.80 -20.83 12.61
N LEU A 411 -13.57 -19.74 12.63
CA LEU A 411 -14.20 -19.16 11.44
C LEU A 411 -13.80 -17.71 11.23
N ALA A 412 -13.80 -17.30 9.98
CA ALA A 412 -13.76 -15.90 9.56
C ALA A 412 -14.82 -15.66 8.48
N VAL A 413 -15.19 -14.40 8.29
CA VAL A 413 -16.14 -13.98 7.27
C VAL A 413 -15.48 -12.94 6.36
N GLU A 414 -15.60 -13.16 5.06
CA GLU A 414 -15.12 -12.29 3.98
C GLU A 414 -16.30 -11.58 3.34
N ASN A 415 -16.11 -10.31 2.98
CA ASN A 415 -17.03 -9.60 2.09
C ASN A 415 -16.67 -9.91 0.63
N LEU A 416 -17.36 -10.87 0.05
CA LEU A 416 -17.07 -11.37 -1.29
C LEU A 416 -17.38 -10.34 -2.39
N THR A 417 -18.23 -9.36 -2.10
CA THR A 417 -18.56 -8.27 -3.03
C THR A 417 -17.47 -7.20 -3.06
N ALA A 418 -16.80 -6.95 -1.92
CA ALA A 418 -15.80 -5.89 -1.74
C ALA A 418 -14.40 -6.28 -2.28
N HIS A 419 -14.36 -6.63 -3.57
CA HIS A 419 -13.11 -6.94 -4.28
C HIS A 419 -13.09 -6.32 -5.69
N PRO A 420 -11.96 -5.70 -6.09
CA PRO A 420 -11.83 -5.07 -7.40
C PRO A 420 -11.09 -5.97 -8.41
N GLU A 421 -11.39 -5.78 -9.69
CA GLU A 421 -10.47 -6.14 -10.79
C GLU A 421 -9.23 -5.23 -10.71
N VAL A 422 -8.06 -5.75 -11.06
CA VAL A 422 -6.79 -5.01 -10.97
C VAL A 422 -6.05 -5.04 -12.29
N LEU A 423 -5.62 -3.86 -12.75
CA LEU A 423 -4.60 -3.71 -13.79
C LEU A 423 -3.42 -2.96 -13.18
N PHE A 424 -2.26 -3.62 -13.11
CA PHE A 424 -0.99 -3.04 -12.72
C PHE A 424 -0.02 -3.17 -13.90
N SER A 425 0.31 -2.06 -14.57
CA SER A 425 1.08 -2.15 -15.81
C SER A 425 2.07 -1.03 -16.06
N LYS A 426 3.07 -1.31 -16.91
CA LYS A 426 4.06 -0.33 -17.40
C LYS A 426 4.77 0.44 -16.29
N SER A 427 4.83 -0.14 -15.10
CA SER A 427 5.38 0.51 -13.92
C SER A 427 6.77 -0.05 -13.59
N THR A 428 7.57 0.75 -12.90
CA THR A 428 8.85 0.30 -12.33
C THR A 428 8.73 0.21 -10.83
N VAL A 429 9.08 -0.94 -10.27
CA VAL A 429 9.17 -1.18 -8.82
C VAL A 429 10.61 -1.53 -8.49
N ARG A 430 11.27 -0.74 -7.63
CA ARG A 430 12.68 -0.97 -7.31
C ARG A 430 13.11 -0.55 -5.92
N ASN A 431 14.17 -1.17 -5.42
CA ASN A 431 14.86 -0.77 -4.19
C ASN A 431 13.93 -0.61 -2.97
N ASN A 432 12.83 -1.36 -2.93
CA ASN A 432 11.85 -1.28 -1.87
C ASN A 432 11.98 -2.47 -0.92
N ARG A 433 11.80 -2.20 0.37
CA ARG A 433 11.28 -3.21 1.28
C ARG A 433 9.76 -3.25 1.03
N ALA A 434 9.01 -4.34 1.10
CA ALA A 434 9.43 -5.73 1.16
C ALA A 434 9.13 -6.41 -0.18
N ARG A 435 7.85 -6.63 -0.53
CA ARG A 435 7.48 -7.25 -1.82
C ARG A 435 7.29 -6.17 -2.88
N GLY A 436 7.29 -6.54 -4.15
CA GLY A 436 6.94 -5.61 -5.23
C GLY A 436 5.43 -5.35 -5.26
N ALA A 437 4.65 -6.33 -5.72
CA ALA A 437 3.20 -6.28 -5.80
C ALA A 437 2.56 -7.40 -4.98
N LEU A 438 1.53 -7.07 -4.19
CA LEU A 438 0.78 -7.99 -3.36
C LEU A 438 -0.71 -8.01 -3.74
N PHE A 439 -1.22 -9.18 -4.11
CA PHE A 439 -2.61 -9.32 -4.55
C PHE A 439 -3.35 -10.40 -3.76
N SER A 440 -4.54 -10.04 -3.30
CA SER A 440 -5.51 -10.91 -2.62
C SER A 440 -6.93 -10.53 -3.08
N THR A 441 -7.31 -10.93 -4.29
CA THR A 441 -8.64 -10.65 -4.85
C THR A 441 -9.16 -11.83 -5.69
N PRO A 442 -10.44 -12.24 -5.54
CA PRO A 442 -11.09 -13.24 -6.39
C PRO A 442 -11.49 -12.69 -7.76
N LYS A 443 -11.26 -11.41 -8.03
CA LYS A 443 -11.43 -10.83 -9.36
C LYS A 443 -10.15 -10.96 -10.16
N ARG A 444 -10.26 -10.70 -11.46
CA ARG A 444 -9.13 -10.82 -12.37
C ARG A 444 -8.05 -9.78 -12.05
N VAL A 445 -6.81 -10.24 -12.00
CA VAL A 445 -5.60 -9.40 -11.89
C VAL A 445 -4.78 -9.52 -13.17
N GLU A 446 -4.41 -8.38 -13.72
CA GLU A 446 -3.47 -8.25 -14.84
C GLU A 446 -2.24 -7.48 -14.33
N CYS A 447 -1.12 -8.17 -14.15
CA CYS A 447 0.18 -7.61 -13.81
C CYS A 447 1.08 -7.71 -15.04
N THR A 448 1.18 -6.63 -15.81
CA THR A 448 1.69 -6.70 -17.19
C THR A 448 2.69 -5.61 -17.55
N ASP A 449 3.73 -5.96 -18.29
CA ASP A 449 4.72 -5.00 -18.81
C ASP A 449 5.42 -4.16 -17.72
N ASN A 450 5.56 -4.68 -16.49
CA ASN A 450 6.26 -3.99 -15.40
C ASN A 450 7.73 -4.39 -15.34
N THR A 451 8.55 -3.51 -14.74
CA THR A 451 9.93 -3.82 -14.36
C THR A 451 10.03 -3.93 -12.84
N PHE A 452 10.47 -5.08 -12.36
CA PHE A 452 10.80 -5.33 -10.95
C PHE A 452 12.32 -5.40 -10.82
N ASP A 453 12.94 -4.32 -10.35
CA ASP A 453 14.38 -4.10 -10.37
C ASP A 453 14.93 -4.03 -8.94
N HIS A 454 15.66 -5.05 -8.51
CA HIS A 454 16.18 -5.15 -7.14
C HIS A 454 15.10 -4.99 -6.06
N THR A 455 13.93 -5.61 -6.25
CA THR A 455 12.95 -5.76 -5.15
C THR A 455 13.58 -6.61 -4.06
N HIS A 456 13.53 -6.13 -2.82
CA HIS A 456 14.26 -6.81 -1.75
C HIS A 456 13.62 -8.16 -1.41
N GLY A 457 12.30 -8.22 -1.30
CA GLY A 457 11.52 -9.46 -1.24
C GLY A 457 11.01 -9.93 -2.61
N SER A 458 9.98 -10.79 -2.61
CA SER A 458 9.34 -11.27 -3.83
C SER A 458 8.83 -10.12 -4.68
N ALA A 459 9.11 -10.15 -5.97
CA ALA A 459 8.58 -9.18 -6.92
C ALA A 459 7.04 -9.22 -6.95
N ILE A 460 6.45 -10.42 -6.88
CA ILE A 460 5.00 -10.59 -6.81
C ILE A 460 4.67 -11.60 -5.70
N LEU A 461 3.73 -11.25 -4.83
CA LEU A 461 3.16 -12.12 -3.80
C LEU A 461 1.63 -12.23 -3.97
N LEU A 462 1.15 -13.46 -4.14
CA LEU A 462 -0.27 -13.81 -4.03
C LEU A 462 -0.47 -14.50 -2.68
N THR A 463 -1.31 -13.94 -1.83
CA THR A 463 -1.48 -14.43 -0.45
C THR A 463 -2.94 -14.40 0.00
N GLY A 464 -3.14 -14.66 1.28
CA GLY A 464 -4.41 -14.65 1.98
C GLY A 464 -4.19 -15.22 3.36
N ASP A 465 -4.71 -14.55 4.39
CA ASP A 465 -4.49 -14.93 5.78
C ASP A 465 -5.69 -14.56 6.63
N ALA A 466 -6.13 -15.47 7.50
CA ALA A 466 -7.19 -15.24 8.48
C ALA A 466 -6.74 -15.50 9.93
N ASN A 467 -5.44 -15.38 10.20
CA ASN A 467 -4.84 -15.71 11.50
C ASN A 467 -3.87 -14.67 12.06
N GLY A 468 -3.21 -13.88 11.20
CA GLY A 468 -2.31 -12.77 11.54
C GLY A 468 -2.81 -11.41 11.03
N TRP A 469 -2.66 -11.15 9.72
CA TRP A 469 -3.04 -9.91 9.04
C TRP A 469 -4.55 -9.79 8.78
N TYR A 470 -5.27 -10.91 8.64
CA TYR A 470 -6.71 -10.92 8.31
C TYR A 470 -7.03 -10.25 6.96
N GLU A 471 -6.14 -10.38 5.98
CA GLU A 471 -6.32 -9.90 4.62
C GLU A 471 -6.97 -11.02 3.75
N SER A 472 -8.12 -10.70 3.16
CA SER A 472 -8.98 -11.65 2.45
C SER A 472 -8.89 -11.51 0.93
N GLY A 473 -9.31 -12.57 0.25
CA GLY A 473 -9.44 -12.62 -1.21
C GLY A 473 -8.55 -13.68 -1.85
N PRO A 474 -9.05 -14.90 -2.14
CA PRO A 474 -8.30 -15.86 -2.93
C PRO A 474 -8.10 -15.36 -4.35
N CYS A 475 -6.87 -15.38 -4.87
CA CYS A 475 -6.60 -15.13 -6.29
C CYS A 475 -7.19 -16.21 -7.21
N GLU A 476 -8.33 -15.93 -7.86
CA GLU A 476 -8.99 -16.89 -8.76
C GLU A 476 -8.47 -16.85 -10.20
N GLU A 477 -8.06 -15.68 -10.69
CA GLU A 477 -7.46 -15.51 -12.02
C GLU A 477 -6.43 -14.38 -12.00
N VAL A 478 -5.15 -14.74 -12.17
CA VAL A 478 -4.03 -13.79 -12.23
C VAL A 478 -3.23 -14.03 -13.50
N VAL A 479 -2.95 -12.96 -14.24
CA VAL A 479 -2.11 -12.97 -15.43
C VAL A 479 -0.88 -12.10 -15.17
N ILE A 480 0.30 -12.73 -15.24
CA ILE A 480 1.62 -12.12 -15.08
C ILE A 480 2.32 -12.27 -16.43
N THR A 481 2.34 -11.21 -17.24
CA THR A 481 2.85 -11.30 -18.62
C THR A 481 3.66 -10.09 -19.05
N GLY A 482 4.71 -10.31 -19.84
CA GLY A 482 5.54 -9.21 -20.37
C GLY A 482 6.40 -8.49 -19.33
N ASN A 483 6.47 -8.98 -18.09
CA ASN A 483 7.25 -8.32 -17.04
C ASN A 483 8.75 -8.65 -17.14
N HIS A 484 9.58 -7.76 -16.63
CA HIS A 484 11.02 -7.93 -16.51
C HIS A 484 11.42 -7.95 -15.04
N PHE A 485 11.98 -9.06 -14.58
CA PHE A 485 12.51 -9.25 -13.23
C PHE A 485 14.03 -9.17 -13.29
N ILE A 486 14.62 -8.20 -12.59
CA ILE A 486 16.06 -7.93 -12.56
C ILE A 486 16.52 -8.04 -11.12
N ASN A 487 17.36 -9.04 -10.81
CA ASN A 487 17.90 -9.25 -9.46
C ASN A 487 16.84 -9.11 -8.35
N ALA A 488 15.68 -9.71 -8.53
CA ALA A 488 14.60 -9.72 -7.56
C ALA A 488 14.87 -10.71 -6.43
N LEU A 489 14.23 -10.47 -5.28
CA LEU A 489 14.34 -11.30 -4.06
C LEU A 489 15.76 -11.33 -3.51
N THR A 490 16.35 -10.14 -3.33
CA THR A 490 17.70 -9.96 -2.77
C THR A 490 17.77 -10.12 -1.25
N SER A 491 16.66 -10.32 -0.56
CA SER A 491 16.57 -10.67 0.86
C SER A 491 15.24 -11.36 1.21
N LEU A 492 15.12 -11.89 2.43
CA LEU A 492 13.95 -12.68 2.86
C LEU A 492 13.02 -11.87 3.77
N TYR A 493 11.71 -12.00 3.52
CA TYR A 493 10.62 -11.43 4.30
C TYR A 493 9.51 -12.46 4.50
N GLN A 494 8.43 -12.08 5.19
CA GLN A 494 7.26 -12.94 5.31
C GLN A 494 6.72 -13.32 3.93
N PHE A 495 6.56 -14.63 3.71
CA PHE A 495 5.92 -15.23 2.54
C PHE A 495 6.67 -15.02 1.21
N THR A 496 7.98 -14.74 1.27
CA THR A 496 8.82 -14.53 0.08
C THR A 496 9.71 -15.74 -0.21
N ASP A 497 9.11 -16.77 -0.81
CA ASP A 497 9.77 -18.06 -1.09
C ASP A 497 10.20 -18.26 -2.56
N GLY A 498 9.90 -17.28 -3.42
CA GLY A 498 10.35 -17.19 -4.81
C GLY A 498 10.11 -15.79 -5.40
N ILE A 499 10.68 -15.51 -6.58
CA ILE A 499 10.49 -14.21 -7.27
C ILE A 499 8.98 -13.91 -7.41
N ILE A 500 8.22 -14.93 -7.82
CA ILE A 500 6.76 -14.96 -7.74
C ILE A 500 6.35 -15.96 -6.63
N SER A 501 5.84 -15.45 -5.52
CA SER A 501 5.36 -16.28 -4.41
C SER A 501 3.84 -16.39 -4.43
N ILE A 502 3.31 -17.61 -4.43
CA ILE A 502 1.89 -17.92 -4.30
C ILE A 502 1.74 -18.68 -2.99
N SER A 503 1.53 -17.95 -1.91
CA SER A 503 1.73 -18.44 -0.55
C SER A 503 0.61 -18.02 0.41
N PRO A 504 -0.55 -18.72 0.39
CA PRO A 504 -1.58 -18.51 1.37
C PRO A 504 -1.20 -19.08 2.75
N GLN A 505 -1.58 -18.35 3.80
CA GLN A 505 -1.22 -18.64 5.19
C GLN A 505 -2.32 -19.43 5.88
N MET A 506 -2.32 -20.74 5.61
CA MET A 506 -3.23 -21.71 6.21
C MET A 506 -2.48 -22.68 7.14
N PRO A 507 -2.97 -22.87 8.39
CA PRO A 507 -2.46 -23.90 9.30
C PRO A 507 -2.54 -25.33 8.78
N GLN A 508 -3.60 -25.64 8.02
CA GLN A 508 -3.85 -26.98 7.51
C GLN A 508 -4.16 -26.92 6.02
N MET A 509 -3.37 -27.67 5.25
CA MET A 509 -3.63 -27.91 3.84
C MET A 509 -4.57 -29.10 3.67
N VAL A 510 -5.44 -29.05 2.67
CA VAL A 510 -6.32 -30.16 2.28
C VAL A 510 -5.94 -30.59 0.88
N GLU A 511 -5.39 -31.79 0.74
CA GLU A 511 -4.94 -32.33 -0.55
C GLU A 511 -6.10 -32.38 -1.55
N GLY A 512 -5.87 -31.86 -2.75
CA GLY A 512 -6.88 -31.81 -3.82
C GLY A 512 -7.88 -30.64 -3.72
N GLU A 513 -7.83 -29.85 -2.65
CA GLU A 513 -8.56 -28.59 -2.49
C GLU A 513 -7.57 -27.43 -2.56
N TYR A 514 -8.01 -26.29 -3.10
CA TYR A 514 -7.13 -25.16 -3.40
C TYR A 514 -7.73 -23.85 -2.93
N PHE A 515 -6.91 -23.00 -2.32
CA PHE A 515 -7.29 -21.64 -1.97
C PHE A 515 -7.25 -20.73 -3.20
N HIS A 516 -6.18 -20.82 -3.99
CA HIS A 516 -6.04 -20.05 -5.22
C HIS A 516 -6.55 -20.82 -6.44
N GLY A 517 -7.07 -20.07 -7.41
CA GLY A 517 -7.56 -20.57 -8.68
C GLY A 517 -6.45 -20.75 -9.71
N ARG A 518 -6.42 -19.89 -10.71
CA ARG A 518 -5.54 -19.99 -11.88
C ARG A 518 -4.54 -18.85 -11.93
N VAL A 519 -3.26 -19.18 -12.08
CA VAL A 519 -2.19 -18.21 -12.28
C VAL A 519 -1.47 -18.51 -13.59
N VAL A 520 -1.35 -17.48 -14.43
CA VAL A 520 -0.62 -17.53 -15.71
C VAL A 520 0.62 -16.67 -15.60
N VAL A 521 1.77 -17.26 -15.85
CA VAL A 521 3.07 -16.61 -15.93
C VAL A 521 3.63 -16.86 -17.33
N GLU A 522 3.53 -15.87 -18.21
CA GLU A 522 3.97 -16.04 -19.60
C GLU A 522 4.70 -14.85 -20.20
N ASN A 523 5.59 -15.09 -21.17
CA ASN A 523 6.32 -14.04 -21.88
C ASN A 523 7.09 -13.06 -20.97
N ASN A 524 7.52 -13.50 -19.79
CA ASN A 524 8.32 -12.68 -18.88
C ASN A 524 9.82 -12.94 -19.10
N VAL A 525 10.65 -11.97 -18.70
CA VAL A 525 12.11 -12.10 -18.67
C VAL A 525 12.59 -12.08 -17.22
N PHE A 526 13.37 -13.08 -16.84
CA PHE A 526 14.02 -13.19 -15.54
C PHE A 526 15.53 -13.09 -15.74
N ASP A 527 16.12 -11.95 -15.40
CA ASP A 527 17.57 -11.74 -15.34
C ASP A 527 17.99 -11.74 -13.87
N ASN A 528 18.32 -12.92 -13.35
CA ASN A 528 18.47 -13.11 -11.92
C ASN A 528 19.65 -13.99 -11.54
N PHE A 529 20.17 -13.82 -10.34
CA PHE A 529 21.03 -14.81 -9.71
C PHE A 529 20.24 -16.07 -9.30
N PRO A 530 20.89 -17.21 -8.95
CA PRO A 530 20.18 -18.44 -8.60
C PRO A 530 19.19 -18.27 -7.45
N THR A 531 17.89 -18.26 -7.76
CA THR A 531 16.78 -18.03 -6.82
C THR A 531 15.52 -18.72 -7.37
N PRO A 532 14.62 -19.25 -6.52
CA PRO A 532 13.37 -19.84 -6.99
C PRO A 532 12.56 -18.85 -7.82
N ILE A 533 12.34 -19.16 -9.11
CA ILE A 533 11.53 -18.32 -10.01
C ILE A 533 10.09 -18.22 -9.52
N PHE A 534 9.54 -19.32 -9.02
CA PHE A 534 8.25 -19.33 -8.34
C PHE A 534 8.20 -20.30 -7.16
N TYR A 535 7.37 -19.96 -6.19
CA TYR A 535 6.88 -20.85 -5.15
C TYR A 535 5.36 -20.88 -5.24
N ALA A 536 4.76 -22.08 -5.29
CA ALA A 536 3.31 -22.20 -5.32
C ALA A 536 2.75 -23.19 -4.30
N LYS A 537 1.78 -22.72 -3.52
CA LYS A 537 1.09 -23.48 -2.48
C LYS A 537 -0.42 -23.34 -2.61
N SER A 538 -1.14 -24.46 -2.56
CA SER A 538 -2.62 -24.51 -2.57
C SER A 538 -3.23 -23.77 -3.77
N LEU A 539 -2.83 -24.20 -4.97
CA LEU A 539 -3.16 -23.58 -6.25
C LEU A 539 -3.77 -24.58 -7.23
N ARG A 540 -4.94 -24.26 -7.79
CA ARG A 540 -5.64 -25.16 -8.71
C ARG A 540 -4.90 -25.34 -10.04
N GLU A 541 -4.43 -24.27 -10.66
CA GLU A 541 -3.70 -24.32 -11.92
C GLU A 541 -2.59 -23.27 -12.01
N LEU A 542 -1.38 -23.71 -12.37
CA LEU A 542 -0.26 -22.85 -12.75
C LEU A 542 0.09 -23.08 -14.21
N VAL A 543 0.06 -22.01 -15.01
CA VAL A 543 0.57 -22.01 -16.38
C VAL A 543 1.86 -21.20 -16.42
N PHE A 544 2.97 -21.83 -16.81
CA PHE A 544 4.28 -21.19 -16.93
C PHE A 544 4.83 -21.39 -18.34
N LYS A 545 4.70 -20.38 -19.22
CA LYS A 545 4.98 -20.56 -20.66
C LYS A 545 5.75 -19.43 -21.30
N ASN A 546 6.61 -19.75 -22.27
CA ASN A 546 7.34 -18.76 -23.08
C ASN A 546 8.13 -17.72 -22.24
N ASN A 547 8.58 -18.09 -21.04
CA ASN A 547 9.41 -17.22 -20.22
C ASN A 547 10.88 -17.38 -20.61
N THR A 548 11.65 -16.28 -20.52
CA THR A 548 13.11 -16.31 -20.70
C THR A 548 13.77 -16.22 -19.32
N ILE A 549 14.62 -17.19 -19.00
CA ILE A 549 15.35 -17.23 -17.72
C ILE A 549 16.85 -17.15 -18.02
N ASN A 550 17.47 -16.04 -17.60
CA ASN A 550 18.90 -15.80 -17.71
C ASN A 550 19.48 -15.74 -16.30
N ILE A 551 20.41 -16.67 -16.02
CA ILE A 551 21.07 -16.72 -14.72
C ILE A 551 22.36 -15.91 -14.73
N ASN A 552 22.48 -14.95 -13.82
CA ASN A 552 23.70 -14.16 -13.58
C ASN A 552 24.40 -14.59 -12.27
N ASN A 553 25.50 -13.93 -11.91
CA ASN A 553 26.24 -14.17 -10.67
C ASN A 553 26.39 -12.88 -9.84
N ASP A 554 25.42 -11.96 -9.96
CA ASP A 554 25.49 -10.66 -9.28
C ASP A 554 25.38 -10.85 -7.76
N TYR A 555 24.63 -11.86 -7.32
CA TYR A 555 24.49 -12.26 -5.93
C TYR A 555 24.58 -13.78 -5.74
N THR A 556 24.83 -14.22 -4.51
CA THR A 556 24.71 -15.64 -4.12
C THR A 556 23.27 -15.98 -3.74
N SER A 557 22.87 -17.24 -3.95
CA SER A 557 21.53 -17.69 -3.56
C SER A 557 21.31 -17.56 -2.05
N LEU A 558 20.10 -17.13 -1.68
CA LEU A 558 19.60 -17.17 -0.31
C LEU A 558 18.95 -18.50 0.07
N PHE A 559 18.77 -19.38 -0.92
CA PHE A 559 18.06 -20.65 -0.76
C PHE A 559 19.04 -21.81 -0.93
N GLU A 560 18.98 -22.79 -0.03
CA GLU A 560 19.76 -24.03 -0.17
C GLU A 560 19.41 -24.78 -1.47
N ASP A 561 18.12 -24.77 -1.82
CA ASP A 561 17.60 -25.26 -3.09
C ASP A 561 16.95 -24.09 -3.87
N PRO A 562 17.61 -23.57 -4.92
CA PRO A 562 17.10 -22.45 -5.72
C PRO A 562 16.07 -22.88 -6.78
N ASN A 563 15.64 -24.15 -6.79
CA ASN A 563 14.61 -24.62 -7.71
C ASN A 563 13.25 -24.03 -7.38
N ALA A 564 12.39 -23.90 -8.41
CA ALA A 564 10.99 -23.58 -8.23
C ALA A 564 10.26 -24.69 -7.47
N ARG A 565 9.19 -24.36 -6.73
CA ARG A 565 8.52 -25.31 -5.83
C ARG A 565 7.01 -25.34 -6.01
N LEU A 566 6.45 -26.55 -5.91
CA LEU A 566 5.01 -26.80 -5.96
C LEU A 566 4.58 -27.60 -4.72
N TYR A 567 3.54 -27.10 -4.02
CA TYR A 567 2.92 -27.73 -2.85
C TYR A 567 1.41 -27.75 -3.02
N ASN A 568 0.81 -28.95 -3.18
CA ASN A 568 -0.62 -29.12 -3.46
C ASN A 568 -1.07 -28.23 -4.63
N VAL A 569 -0.48 -28.48 -5.80
CA VAL A 569 -0.81 -27.80 -7.04
C VAL A 569 -1.53 -28.77 -7.96
N GLY A 570 -2.74 -28.42 -8.39
CA GLY A 570 -3.62 -29.34 -9.11
C GLY A 570 -3.14 -29.65 -10.52
N THR A 571 -2.85 -28.61 -11.31
CA THR A 571 -2.30 -28.74 -12.66
C THR A 571 -1.16 -27.76 -12.85
N TYR A 572 -0.01 -28.26 -13.31
CA TYR A 572 1.14 -27.46 -13.75
C TYR A 572 1.35 -27.65 -15.25
N ILE A 573 1.27 -26.57 -16.01
CA ILE A 573 1.44 -26.56 -17.47
C ILE A 573 2.69 -25.74 -17.79
N SER A 574 3.75 -26.39 -18.27
CA SER A 574 4.98 -25.74 -18.71
C SER A 574 5.40 -26.16 -20.10
N ASP A 575 5.97 -25.22 -20.86
CA ASP A 575 6.68 -25.49 -22.12
C ASP A 575 8.21 -25.38 -21.98
N ASP A 576 8.71 -25.02 -20.79
CA ASP A 576 10.13 -24.97 -20.50
C ASP A 576 10.58 -26.22 -19.72
N PRO A 577 11.28 -27.16 -20.37
CA PRO A 577 11.82 -28.34 -19.71
C PRO A 577 13.03 -28.03 -18.81
N ASN A 578 13.60 -26.82 -18.88
CA ASN A 578 14.81 -26.44 -18.16
C ASN A 578 14.54 -25.69 -16.86
N THR A 579 13.31 -25.25 -16.59
CA THR A 579 12.95 -24.65 -15.29
C THR A 579 13.18 -25.71 -14.20
N PRO A 580 14.17 -25.53 -13.30
CA PRO A 580 14.46 -26.51 -12.27
C PRO A 580 13.30 -26.54 -11.27
N LEU A 581 12.79 -27.74 -10.96
CA LEU A 581 11.58 -27.93 -10.16
C LEU A 581 11.78 -28.96 -9.04
N THR A 582 11.37 -28.60 -7.84
CA THR A 582 11.25 -29.48 -6.68
C THR A 582 9.77 -29.70 -6.36
N ASP A 583 9.28 -30.93 -6.57
CA ASP A 583 7.91 -31.33 -6.23
C ASP A 583 7.84 -31.82 -4.78
N CYS A 584 7.07 -31.11 -3.96
CA CYS A 584 7.03 -31.32 -2.53
C CYS A 584 5.71 -31.97 -2.10
N LYS A 585 5.80 -33.19 -1.58
CA LYS A 585 4.64 -33.96 -1.11
C LYS A 585 4.32 -33.73 0.37
N ASP A 586 5.18 -33.05 1.11
CA ASP A 586 4.98 -32.82 2.55
C ASP A 586 3.99 -31.68 2.80
N THR A 587 2.94 -32.01 3.57
CA THR A 587 1.81 -31.12 3.90
C THR A 587 2.02 -30.34 5.20
N THR A 588 3.16 -30.51 5.87
CA THR A 588 3.49 -29.79 7.11
C THR A 588 4.40 -28.61 6.80
N VAL A 589 3.80 -27.43 6.72
CA VAL A 589 4.54 -26.16 6.69
C VAL A 589 4.53 -25.60 8.11
N SER A 590 5.71 -25.31 8.65
CA SER A 590 5.87 -24.58 9.91
C SER A 590 5.26 -23.18 9.74
N LEU A 591 4.19 -22.88 10.47
CA LEU A 591 3.71 -21.51 10.61
C LEU A 591 4.67 -20.76 11.55
N PHE A 592 5.12 -19.58 11.15
CA PHE A 592 5.71 -18.58 12.03
C PHE A 592 4.69 -17.49 12.32
#